data_AF-A0A9E1SDM9-F1
#
_entry.id   AF-A0A9E1SDM9-F1
#
_cell.length_a   1.000
_cell.length_b   1.000
_cell.length_c   1.000
_cell.angle_alpha   90.00
_cell.angle_beta   90.00
_cell.angle_gamma   90.00
#
_symmetry.space_group_name_H-M   'P 1'
#
loop_
_entity.id
_entity.type
_entity.pdbx_description
1 polymer ?
#
loop_
_entity_poly.entity_id
_entity_poly.type
_entity_poly.pdbx_seq_one_letter_code
_entity_poly.pdbx_strand_id
1 'polypeptide(L)'
;MLACSEENTSSKKTIEDTSSEAAVVSEVQETIPQKPLVEVSDDVRFVYSGGFVPSDFETADWTGLYEDEDGMYCKKARAKVKAVRDPWDDDENSLNATIIEDESKSPSIFLFSGITVPENFRVKSFNNIPNRILIGNSTKLGDYTLKADGEVTQENQLPLTYRLTIMGSKNGKQIEQVIVDHEFLDDAMTAILWVGDLDADGIPDMIIEMSHKYSYSAPALFLSSQADEGDILKLVGECGSDFGGC
;
A
#
# COMPACT_ATOMS: atom_id res chain seq x y z
N MET A 1 26.17 40.51 62.51
CA MET A 1 25.99 40.57 63.98
C MET A 1 24.97 39.51 64.36
N LEU A 2 25.39 38.52 65.16
CA LEU A 2 24.62 37.51 65.94
C LEU A 2 23.54 36.70 65.19
N ALA A 3 23.61 35.38 64.95
CA ALA A 3 23.97 34.19 65.75
C ALA A 3 23.00 33.82 66.89
N CYS A 4 22.71 32.50 66.97
CA CYS A 4 22.08 31.70 68.04
C CYS A 4 20.55 31.51 67.96
N SER A 5 19.94 30.35 68.24
CA SER A 5 20.42 28.99 68.60
C SER A 5 19.21 28.03 68.69
N GLU A 6 19.52 26.73 68.73
CA GLU A 6 18.67 25.54 68.88
C GLU A 6 17.83 25.51 70.18
N GLU A 7 16.72 24.77 70.23
CA GLU A 7 16.67 23.44 70.86
C GLU A 7 15.26 22.81 70.92
N ASN A 8 15.34 21.48 70.97
CA ASN A 8 14.37 20.40 70.88
C ASN A 8 13.48 20.26 72.13
N THR A 9 12.27 19.72 72.02
CA THR A 9 11.73 18.86 73.09
C THR A 9 10.69 17.86 72.58
N SER A 10 10.99 16.61 72.92
CA SER A 10 10.25 15.39 72.65
C SER A 10 9.06 15.24 73.60
N SER A 11 7.95 14.70 73.12
CA SER A 11 6.96 13.99 73.94
C SER A 11 6.41 12.80 73.16
N LYS A 12 6.49 11.63 73.79
CA LYS A 12 6.23 10.29 73.25
C LYS A 12 4.77 9.87 73.50
N LYS A 13 4.25 9.09 72.54
CA LYS A 13 3.19 8.05 72.61
C LYS A 13 1.73 8.47 72.87
N THR A 14 0.83 8.10 71.95
CA THR A 14 0.12 6.80 71.95
C THR A 14 -0.56 6.58 70.59
N ILE A 15 -0.57 5.31 70.15
CA ILE A 15 -1.08 4.79 68.88
C ILE A 15 -2.49 4.23 69.12
N GLU A 16 -3.45 4.65 68.31
CA GLU A 16 -4.67 3.92 67.88
C GLU A 16 -4.91 4.44 66.45
N ASP A 17 -4.40 3.80 65.40
CA ASP A 17 -4.90 2.60 64.72
C ASP A 17 -6.42 2.56 64.51
N THR A 18 -6.88 3.27 63.47
CA THR A 18 -8.06 2.87 62.70
C THR A 18 -7.77 3.11 61.24
N SER A 19 -7.64 2.02 60.50
CA SER A 19 -7.50 1.98 59.05
C SER A 19 -8.77 2.51 58.37
N SER A 20 -8.57 3.36 57.37
CA SER A 20 -9.51 3.52 56.27
C SER A 20 -8.71 3.66 54.98
N GLU A 21 -8.29 2.52 54.42
CA GLU A 21 -7.86 2.45 53.03
C GLU A 21 -9.03 2.88 52.15
N ALA A 22 -8.96 4.10 51.63
CA ALA A 22 -9.78 4.50 50.50
C ALA A 22 -9.25 3.75 49.27
N ALA A 23 -9.93 2.67 48.90
CA ALA A 23 -9.70 1.97 47.65
C ALA A 23 -9.93 2.94 46.49
N VAL A 24 -8.84 3.34 45.82
CA VAL A 24 -8.90 4.04 44.54
C VAL A 24 -9.29 3.00 43.50
N VAL A 25 -10.58 2.89 43.21
CA VAL A 25 -11.07 2.11 42.08
C VAL A 25 -10.74 2.91 40.83
N SER A 26 -9.66 2.53 40.14
CA SER A 26 -9.38 3.03 38.80
C SER A 26 -10.42 2.43 37.86
N GLU A 27 -11.38 3.23 37.40
CA GLU A 27 -12.23 2.89 36.26
C GLU A 27 -11.33 2.67 35.04
N VAL A 28 -11.12 1.40 34.69
CA VAL A 28 -10.65 1.04 33.36
C VAL A 28 -11.84 1.31 32.44
N GLN A 29 -11.80 2.42 31.70
CA GLN A 29 -12.70 2.60 30.57
C GLN A 29 -12.39 1.49 29.57
N GLU A 30 -13.27 0.51 29.49
CA GLU A 30 -13.30 -0.44 28.38
C GLU A 30 -13.52 0.37 27.10
N THR A 31 -12.44 0.62 26.36
CA THR A 31 -12.54 1.12 25.00
C THR A 31 -13.17 0.01 24.16
N ILE A 32 -14.46 0.15 23.85
CA ILE A 32 -15.12 -0.68 22.85
C ILE A 32 -14.27 -0.57 21.58
N PRO A 33 -13.76 -1.68 21.02
CA PRO A 33 -12.97 -1.62 19.80
C PRO A 33 -13.85 -1.03 18.71
N GLN A 34 -13.54 0.19 18.28
CA GLN A 34 -14.15 0.78 17.11
C GLN A 34 -13.78 -0.10 15.93
N LYS A 35 -14.79 -0.55 15.18
CA LYS A 35 -14.60 -1.23 13.91
C LYS A 35 -13.61 -0.39 13.07
N PRO A 36 -12.57 -1.00 12.48
CA PRO A 36 -11.58 -0.25 11.73
C PRO A 36 -12.28 0.52 10.61
N LEU A 37 -11.76 1.73 10.33
CA LEU A 37 -12.33 2.64 9.34
C LEU A 37 -12.28 2.04 7.92
N VAL A 38 -11.29 1.18 7.69
CA VAL A 38 -11.09 0.41 6.45
C VAL A 38 -11.04 -1.08 6.78
N GLU A 39 -11.64 -1.90 5.93
CA GLU A 39 -11.55 -3.37 6.02
C GLU A 39 -10.96 -3.95 4.73
N VAL A 40 -9.98 -4.83 4.87
CA VAL A 40 -9.33 -5.52 3.75
C VAL A 40 -9.72 -6.99 3.78
N SER A 41 -10.24 -7.48 2.66
CA SER A 41 -10.60 -8.87 2.39
C SER A 41 -9.36 -9.70 2.04
N ASP A 42 -9.44 -11.02 2.17
CA ASP A 42 -8.43 -11.95 1.64
C ASP A 42 -8.46 -12.03 0.09
N ASP A 43 -9.58 -11.64 -0.53
CA ASP A 43 -9.77 -11.59 -1.99
C ASP A 43 -9.76 -10.13 -2.45
N VAL A 44 -8.55 -9.56 -2.55
CA VAL A 44 -8.32 -8.23 -3.12
C VAL A 44 -8.11 -8.37 -4.62
N ARG A 45 -8.75 -7.49 -5.38
CA ARG A 45 -8.60 -7.41 -6.83
C ARG A 45 -8.40 -5.99 -7.25
N PHE A 46 -7.69 -5.79 -8.34
CA PHE A 46 -7.52 -4.46 -8.91
C PHE A 46 -7.45 -4.51 -10.42
N VAL A 47 -7.79 -3.38 -11.03
CA VAL A 47 -7.64 -3.15 -12.46
C VAL A 47 -6.91 -1.82 -12.64
N TYR A 48 -5.75 -1.89 -13.26
CA TYR A 48 -5.01 -0.69 -13.64
C TYR A 48 -5.57 -0.13 -14.96
N SER A 49 -5.66 1.20 -15.08
CA SER A 49 -6.31 1.85 -16.23
C SER A 49 -5.76 1.35 -17.58
N GLY A 50 -6.63 0.84 -18.46
CA GLY A 50 -6.25 0.28 -19.76
C GLY A 50 -5.95 -1.22 -19.78
N GLY A 51 -6.03 -1.91 -18.65
CA GLY A 51 -5.88 -3.36 -18.55
C GLY A 51 -7.12 -4.16 -18.98
N PHE A 52 -6.92 -5.46 -19.23
CA PHE A 52 -8.00 -6.42 -19.45
C PHE A 52 -8.83 -6.64 -18.19
N VAL A 53 -10.07 -7.06 -18.39
CA VAL A 53 -11.10 -7.11 -17.35
C VAL A 53 -11.26 -8.54 -16.82
N PRO A 54 -11.31 -8.75 -15.48
CA PRO A 54 -11.67 -10.04 -14.93
C PRO A 54 -13.04 -10.50 -15.44
N SER A 55 -13.18 -11.81 -15.70
CA SER A 55 -14.43 -12.36 -16.25
C SER A 55 -15.70 -12.09 -15.41
N ASP A 56 -15.55 -11.80 -14.12
CA ASP A 56 -16.64 -11.54 -13.19
C ASP A 56 -16.76 -10.06 -12.75
N PHE A 57 -16.12 -9.14 -13.48
CA PHE A 57 -16.08 -7.71 -13.17
C PHE A 57 -17.46 -7.10 -12.87
N GLU A 58 -18.51 -7.50 -13.59
CA GLU A 58 -19.86 -6.98 -13.40
C GLU A 58 -20.49 -7.31 -12.05
N THR A 59 -19.95 -8.29 -11.32
CA THR A 59 -20.51 -8.77 -10.04
C THR A 59 -19.78 -8.24 -8.82
N ALA A 60 -18.65 -7.54 -8.99
CA ALA A 60 -17.86 -7.00 -7.89
C ALA A 60 -18.21 -5.53 -7.56
N ASP A 61 -18.07 -5.16 -6.29
CA ASP A 61 -18.20 -3.79 -5.80
C ASP A 61 -16.88 -3.02 -6.00
N TRP A 62 -16.75 -2.32 -7.13
CA TRP A 62 -15.54 -1.58 -7.47
C TRP A 62 -15.49 -0.19 -6.84
N THR A 63 -14.34 0.13 -6.26
CA THR A 63 -13.95 1.46 -5.83
C THR A 63 -12.81 1.97 -6.72
N GLY A 64 -12.93 3.19 -7.22
CA GLY A 64 -11.88 3.85 -7.97
C GLY A 64 -11.05 4.76 -7.08
N LEU A 65 -9.74 4.83 -7.36
CA LEU A 65 -8.88 5.90 -6.88
C LEU A 65 -8.84 7.03 -7.90
N TYR A 66 -9.08 8.24 -7.44
CA TYR A 66 -9.13 9.47 -8.24
C TYR A 66 -8.22 10.53 -7.63
N GLU A 67 -7.95 11.59 -8.39
CA GLU A 67 -7.19 12.74 -7.92
C GLU A 67 -7.98 14.03 -8.19
N ASP A 68 -7.98 14.93 -7.21
CA ASP A 68 -8.47 16.30 -7.33
C ASP A 68 -7.44 17.30 -6.77
N GLU A 69 -7.84 18.57 -6.60
CA GLU A 69 -6.98 19.63 -6.08
C GLU A 69 -6.50 19.38 -4.63
N ASP A 70 -7.23 18.56 -3.86
CA ASP A 70 -6.90 18.20 -2.48
C ASP A 70 -6.12 16.87 -2.38
N GLY A 71 -5.82 16.24 -3.52
CA GLY A 71 -5.06 15.00 -3.63
C GLY A 71 -5.91 13.77 -3.94
N MET A 72 -5.42 12.60 -3.55
CA MET A 72 -6.03 11.32 -3.93
C MET A 72 -7.24 10.97 -3.05
N TYR A 73 -8.30 10.46 -3.67
CA TYR A 73 -9.51 10.02 -2.97
C TYR A 73 -10.18 8.80 -3.59
N CYS A 74 -10.85 8.03 -2.76
CA CYS A 74 -11.60 6.85 -3.15
C CYS A 74 -13.08 7.15 -3.31
N LYS A 75 -13.68 6.59 -4.36
CA LYS A 75 -15.12 6.69 -4.63
C LYS A 75 -15.61 5.44 -5.33
N LYS A 76 -16.85 5.02 -5.06
CA LYS A 76 -17.49 3.94 -5.81
C LYS A 76 -17.46 4.24 -7.31
N ALA A 77 -16.89 3.31 -8.08
CA ALA A 77 -16.75 3.46 -9.52
C ALA A 77 -18.08 3.20 -10.23
N ARG A 78 -18.28 3.87 -11.37
CA ARG A 78 -19.39 3.55 -12.28
C ARG A 78 -18.78 3.00 -13.55
N ALA A 79 -18.28 1.77 -13.43
CA ALA A 79 -17.59 1.10 -14.51
C ALA A 79 -18.57 0.39 -15.45
N LYS A 80 -18.33 0.52 -16.75
CA LYS A 80 -18.97 -0.30 -17.78
C LYS A 80 -17.94 -1.16 -18.46
N VAL A 81 -18.31 -2.42 -18.65
CA VAL A 81 -17.55 -3.40 -19.42
C VAL A 81 -17.91 -3.25 -20.88
N LYS A 82 -16.93 -3.13 -21.76
CA LYS A 82 -17.14 -3.04 -23.20
C LYS A 82 -16.22 -4.02 -23.92
N ALA A 83 -16.83 -4.88 -24.72
CA ALA A 83 -16.10 -5.71 -25.67
C ALA A 83 -15.55 -4.81 -26.79
N VAL A 84 -14.24 -4.89 -27.02
CA VAL A 84 -13.52 -4.12 -28.04
C VAL A 84 -12.70 -5.08 -28.90
N ARG A 85 -12.31 -4.59 -30.07
CA ARG A 85 -11.42 -5.34 -30.95
C ARG A 85 -10.05 -5.45 -30.30
N ASP A 86 -9.49 -6.65 -30.31
CA ASP A 86 -8.07 -6.87 -30.04
C ASP A 86 -7.25 -6.42 -31.28
N PRO A 87 -6.36 -5.42 -31.16
CA PRO A 87 -5.52 -4.96 -32.27
C PRO A 87 -4.59 -6.04 -32.85
N TRP A 88 -4.33 -7.11 -32.10
CA TRP A 88 -3.47 -8.22 -32.49
C TRP A 88 -4.25 -9.44 -33.02
N ASP A 89 -5.58 -9.40 -32.99
CA ASP A 89 -6.41 -10.41 -33.64
C ASP A 89 -6.54 -10.12 -35.14
N ASP A 90 -6.24 -11.14 -35.95
CA ASP A 90 -6.31 -11.08 -37.41
C ASP A 90 -7.76 -11.05 -37.93
N ASP A 91 -8.74 -11.44 -37.10
CA ASP A 91 -10.16 -11.28 -37.43
C ASP A 91 -10.63 -9.86 -37.07
N GLU A 92 -10.80 -9.02 -38.11
CA GLU A 92 -11.23 -7.62 -37.95
C GLU A 92 -12.62 -7.45 -37.32
N ASN A 93 -13.44 -8.51 -37.24
CA ASN A 93 -14.77 -8.48 -36.61
C ASN A 93 -14.78 -9.09 -35.20
N SER A 94 -13.64 -9.58 -34.72
CA SER A 94 -13.50 -10.20 -33.42
C SER A 94 -13.50 -9.15 -32.30
N LEU A 95 -14.33 -9.38 -31.28
CA LEU A 95 -14.40 -8.59 -30.05
C LEU A 95 -13.93 -9.43 -28.87
N ASN A 96 -12.66 -9.83 -28.91
CA ASN A 96 -12.05 -10.70 -27.90
C ASN A 96 -11.33 -9.95 -26.77
N ALA A 97 -11.22 -8.62 -26.89
CA ALA A 97 -10.71 -7.78 -25.81
C ALA A 97 -11.85 -7.14 -25.04
N THR A 98 -11.63 -6.85 -23.76
CA THR A 98 -12.61 -6.19 -22.90
C THR A 98 -11.91 -5.03 -22.19
N ILE A 99 -12.56 -3.87 -22.14
CA ILE A 99 -12.09 -2.70 -21.39
C ILE A 99 -13.13 -2.27 -20.35
N ILE A 100 -12.66 -1.63 -19.29
CA ILE A 100 -13.51 -0.90 -18.35
C ILE A 100 -13.44 0.59 -18.67
N GLU A 101 -14.60 1.17 -18.92
CA GLU A 101 -14.77 2.61 -18.95
C GLU A 101 -15.41 3.04 -17.63
N ASP A 102 -14.69 3.78 -16.80
CA ASP A 102 -15.33 4.50 -15.70
C ASP A 102 -16.09 5.70 -16.28
N GLU A 103 -17.41 5.71 -16.10
CA GLU A 103 -18.30 6.76 -16.60
C GLU A 103 -18.20 8.07 -15.82
N SER A 104 -17.34 8.13 -14.81
CA SER A 104 -17.10 9.36 -14.09
C SER A 104 -16.39 10.39 -15.00
N LYS A 105 -16.60 11.68 -14.73
CA LYS A 105 -16.02 12.76 -15.55
C LYS A 105 -14.49 12.82 -15.49
N SER A 106 -13.89 12.18 -14.49
CA SER A 106 -12.45 12.18 -14.24
C SER A 106 -11.98 10.73 -14.27
N PRO A 107 -11.06 10.33 -15.15
CA PRO A 107 -10.60 8.95 -15.18
C PRO A 107 -10.00 8.54 -13.83
N SER A 108 -10.33 7.35 -13.34
CA SER A 108 -9.67 6.76 -12.19
C SER A 108 -8.21 6.42 -12.52
N ILE A 109 -7.32 6.51 -11.54
CA ILE A 109 -5.95 5.99 -11.62
C ILE A 109 -5.98 4.46 -11.75
N PHE A 110 -6.75 3.80 -10.87
CA PHE A 110 -7.06 2.38 -10.94
C PHE A 110 -8.36 2.08 -10.18
N LEU A 111 -8.90 0.89 -10.40
CA LEU A 111 -10.05 0.34 -9.69
C LEU A 111 -9.61 -0.79 -8.78
N PHE A 112 -10.27 -0.97 -7.65
CA PHE A 112 -10.03 -2.08 -6.73
C PHE A 112 -11.33 -2.60 -6.11
N SER A 113 -11.29 -3.84 -5.67
CA SER A 113 -12.34 -4.55 -4.93
C SER A 113 -11.70 -5.32 -3.78
N GLY A 114 -12.49 -5.68 -2.78
CA GLY A 114 -12.01 -6.36 -1.57
C GLY A 114 -11.45 -5.41 -0.50
N ILE A 115 -11.39 -4.10 -0.75
CA ILE A 115 -11.03 -3.08 0.26
C ILE A 115 -12.23 -2.16 0.46
N THR A 116 -12.81 -2.19 1.66
CA THR A 116 -13.96 -1.37 2.03
C THR A 116 -13.49 -0.08 2.67
N VAL A 117 -13.65 1.04 1.95
CA VAL A 117 -13.31 2.39 2.43
C VAL A 117 -14.56 3.27 2.55
N PRO A 118 -14.56 4.29 3.43
CA PRO A 118 -15.61 5.29 3.45
C PRO A 118 -15.72 6.06 2.13
N GLU A 119 -16.89 6.62 1.84
CA GLU A 119 -17.06 7.47 0.66
C GLU A 119 -16.19 8.74 0.78
N ASN A 120 -15.47 9.08 -0.29
CA ASN A 120 -14.49 10.17 -0.34
C ASN A 120 -13.33 10.00 0.67
N PHE A 121 -13.00 8.75 1.03
CA PHE A 121 -11.80 8.44 1.80
C PHE A 121 -10.56 9.02 1.11
N ARG A 122 -9.73 9.74 1.85
CA ARG A 122 -8.52 10.41 1.33
C ARG A 122 -7.32 9.51 1.54
N VAL A 123 -6.63 9.21 0.45
CA VAL A 123 -5.44 8.38 0.48
C VAL A 123 -4.23 9.26 0.74
N LYS A 124 -3.43 8.88 1.75
CA LYS A 124 -2.17 9.58 2.04
C LYS A 124 -1.16 9.22 0.95
N SER A 125 -0.73 10.24 0.20
CA SER A 125 0.31 10.10 -0.82
C SER A 125 1.70 10.09 -0.21
N PHE A 126 2.60 9.33 -0.83
CA PHE A 126 4.03 9.45 -0.58
C PHE A 126 4.70 10.15 -1.76
N ASN A 127 5.13 11.39 -1.55
CA ASN A 127 5.62 12.26 -2.61
C ASN A 127 7.08 11.96 -3.01
N ASN A 128 7.46 12.43 -4.21
CA ASN A 128 8.84 12.45 -4.73
C ASN A 128 9.49 11.08 -5.01
N ILE A 129 8.68 10.06 -5.29
CA ILE A 129 9.20 8.76 -5.71
C ILE A 129 9.38 8.80 -7.24
N PRO A 130 10.58 8.54 -7.76
CA PRO A 130 10.75 8.40 -9.19
C PRO A 130 9.98 7.18 -9.68
N ASN A 131 9.36 7.29 -10.85
CA ASN A 131 8.68 6.15 -11.50
C ASN A 131 9.63 4.95 -11.68
N ARG A 132 10.95 5.18 -11.78
CA ARG A 132 11.96 4.11 -11.86
C ARG A 132 13.12 4.38 -10.92
N ILE A 133 13.57 3.34 -10.24
CA ILE A 133 14.80 3.37 -9.45
C ILE A 133 15.86 2.64 -10.27
N LEU A 134 16.87 3.37 -10.72
CA LEU A 134 17.97 2.81 -11.51
C LEU A 134 18.79 1.85 -10.64
N ILE A 135 19.32 0.79 -11.26
CA ILE A 135 20.22 -0.17 -10.61
C ILE A 135 21.39 0.58 -9.94
N GLY A 136 21.67 0.25 -8.68
CA GLY A 136 22.68 0.92 -7.85
C GLY A 136 22.17 2.15 -7.08
N ASN A 137 20.96 2.63 -7.38
CA ASN A 137 20.35 3.76 -6.67
C ASN A 137 19.35 3.30 -5.61
N SER A 138 19.03 4.24 -4.72
CA SER A 138 17.94 4.12 -3.76
C SER A 138 17.16 5.41 -3.67
N THR A 139 15.91 5.32 -3.21
CA THR A 139 15.06 6.48 -2.91
C THR A 139 14.35 6.28 -1.58
N LYS A 140 14.07 7.39 -0.89
CA LYS A 140 13.27 7.35 0.34
C LYS A 140 11.78 7.42 0.02
N LEU A 141 11.01 6.71 0.83
CA LEU A 141 9.57 6.58 0.78
C LEU A 141 9.04 6.74 2.22
N GLY A 142 8.86 7.99 2.67
CA GLY A 142 8.63 8.27 4.08
C GLY A 142 9.80 7.76 4.93
N ASP A 143 9.49 6.86 5.89
CA ASP A 143 10.48 6.19 6.74
C ASP A 143 11.08 4.91 6.09
N TYR A 144 10.61 4.55 4.90
CA TYR A 144 11.09 3.41 4.13
C TYR A 144 12.13 3.84 3.08
N THR A 145 12.91 2.88 2.62
CA THR A 145 13.86 3.06 1.52
C THR A 145 13.65 1.96 0.50
N LEU A 146 13.53 2.36 -0.77
CA LEU A 146 13.55 1.44 -1.90
C LEU A 146 14.93 1.47 -2.52
N LYS A 147 15.49 0.30 -2.81
CA LYS A 147 16.82 0.13 -3.41
C LYS A 147 16.73 -0.82 -4.59
N ALA A 148 17.36 -0.44 -5.70
CA ALA A 148 17.45 -1.28 -6.88
C ALA A 148 18.87 -1.85 -7.03
N ASP A 149 18.95 -3.15 -7.26
CA ASP A 149 20.17 -3.89 -7.58
C ASP A 149 19.95 -4.73 -8.84
N GLY A 150 21.02 -5.21 -9.47
CA GLY A 150 20.93 -6.00 -10.71
C GLY A 150 22.18 -5.91 -11.57
N GLU A 151 22.12 -6.55 -12.73
CA GLU A 151 23.18 -6.54 -13.74
C GLU A 151 22.74 -5.73 -14.96
N VAL A 152 23.71 -5.13 -15.64
CA VAL A 152 23.49 -4.34 -16.86
C VAL A 152 24.44 -4.77 -17.97
N THR A 153 24.05 -4.57 -19.23
CA THR A 153 24.93 -4.82 -20.38
C THR A 153 26.11 -3.85 -20.39
N GLN A 154 27.30 -4.32 -20.77
CA GLN A 154 28.49 -3.47 -20.81
C GLN A 154 28.40 -2.36 -21.87
N GLU A 155 27.78 -2.64 -23.02
CA GLU A 155 27.75 -1.73 -24.16
C GLU A 155 26.79 -0.55 -23.94
N ASN A 156 25.56 -0.84 -23.47
CA ASN A 156 24.48 0.15 -23.43
C ASN A 156 23.87 0.36 -22.04
N GLN A 157 24.41 -0.30 -21.00
CA GLN A 157 23.89 -0.25 -19.62
C GLN A 157 22.40 -0.64 -19.53
N LEU A 158 21.94 -1.50 -20.43
CA LEU A 158 20.58 -2.04 -20.40
C LEU A 158 20.46 -3.06 -19.27
N PRO A 159 19.42 -2.98 -18.42
CA PRO A 159 19.19 -3.98 -17.38
C PRO A 159 19.05 -5.40 -17.94
N LEU A 160 19.83 -6.33 -17.39
CA LEU A 160 19.73 -7.77 -17.66
C LEU A 160 18.94 -8.47 -16.55
N THR A 161 19.18 -8.06 -15.31
CA THR A 161 18.46 -8.50 -14.12
C THR A 161 18.06 -7.29 -13.30
N TYR A 162 17.01 -7.41 -12.49
CA TYR A 162 16.56 -6.31 -11.66
C TYR A 162 15.93 -6.82 -10.36
N ARG A 163 16.40 -6.27 -9.25
CA ARG A 163 15.89 -6.55 -7.92
C ARG A 163 15.48 -5.25 -7.25
N LEU A 164 14.26 -5.19 -6.75
CA LEU A 164 13.78 -4.08 -5.91
C LEU A 164 13.62 -4.56 -4.48
N THR A 165 14.27 -3.86 -3.56
CA THR A 165 14.23 -4.15 -2.13
C THR A 165 13.61 -2.97 -1.39
N ILE A 166 12.65 -3.23 -0.50
CA ILE A 166 12.12 -2.26 0.46
C ILE A 166 12.72 -2.53 1.84
N MET A 167 13.18 -1.46 2.49
CA MET A 167 13.76 -1.49 3.83
C MET A 167 13.05 -0.49 4.72
N GLY A 168 12.79 -0.85 5.98
CA GLY A 168 12.23 0.06 6.96
C GLY A 168 11.78 -0.65 8.22
N SER A 169 11.10 0.08 9.10
CA SER A 169 10.56 -0.52 10.31
C SER A 169 9.09 -0.88 10.18
N LYS A 170 8.72 -2.08 10.60
CA LYS A 170 7.33 -2.49 10.82
C LYS A 170 7.23 -3.11 12.20
N ASN A 171 6.27 -2.66 13.01
CA ASN A 171 6.08 -3.12 14.40
C ASN A 171 7.37 -3.06 15.25
N GLY A 172 8.19 -2.02 15.04
CA GLY A 172 9.44 -1.80 15.78
C GLY A 172 10.61 -2.71 15.39
N LYS A 173 10.42 -3.65 14.44
CA LYS A 173 11.49 -4.46 13.87
C LYS A 173 11.98 -3.81 12.57
N GLN A 174 13.29 -3.82 12.33
CA GLN A 174 13.85 -3.46 11.03
C GLN A 174 13.70 -4.65 10.09
N ILE A 175 13.17 -4.40 8.89
CA ILE A 175 12.89 -5.38 7.86
C ILE A 175 13.56 -4.93 6.57
N GLU A 176 14.12 -5.90 5.85
CA GLU A 176 14.60 -5.77 4.49
C GLU A 176 13.92 -6.88 3.67
N GLN A 177 13.14 -6.49 2.67
CA GLN A 177 12.32 -7.40 1.88
C GLN A 177 12.55 -7.15 0.39
N VAL A 178 12.82 -8.20 -0.37
CA VAL A 178 12.80 -8.16 -1.84
C VAL A 178 11.36 -8.25 -2.31
N ILE A 179 10.90 -7.24 -3.05
CA ILE A 179 9.52 -7.15 -3.58
C ILE A 179 9.45 -7.35 -5.09
N VAL A 180 10.58 -7.25 -5.79
CA VAL A 180 10.73 -7.61 -7.21
C VAL A 180 12.06 -8.32 -7.38
N ASP A 181 12.07 -9.44 -8.11
CA ASP A 181 13.29 -10.18 -8.48
C ASP A 181 13.16 -10.73 -9.90
N HIS A 182 13.58 -9.94 -10.89
CA HIS A 182 13.65 -10.35 -12.28
C HIS A 182 15.03 -10.97 -12.56
N GLU A 183 15.04 -12.28 -12.79
CA GLU A 183 16.23 -13.02 -13.24
C GLU A 183 16.61 -12.74 -14.70
N PHE A 184 15.70 -12.13 -15.47
CA PHE A 184 15.91 -11.74 -16.86
C PHE A 184 14.98 -10.59 -17.24
N LEU A 185 15.47 -9.64 -18.05
CA LEU A 185 14.71 -8.55 -18.67
C LEU A 185 14.98 -8.49 -20.18
N ASP A 186 13.91 -8.30 -20.97
CA ASP A 186 13.92 -8.14 -22.43
C ASP A 186 13.40 -6.74 -22.79
N ASP A 187 14.33 -5.77 -22.79
CA ASP A 187 14.06 -4.34 -23.00
C ASP A 187 12.92 -3.77 -22.13
N ALA A 188 12.66 -4.40 -20.98
CA ALA A 188 11.72 -3.95 -19.97
C ALA A 188 12.42 -3.34 -18.76
N MET A 189 11.69 -2.53 -18.01
CA MET A 189 12.14 -2.05 -16.70
C MET A 189 10.96 -1.96 -15.76
N THR A 190 11.15 -2.48 -14.55
CA THR A 190 10.24 -2.30 -13.42
C THR A 190 9.96 -0.81 -13.20
N ALA A 191 8.67 -0.47 -13.11
CA ALA A 191 8.20 0.88 -12.84
C ALA A 191 7.28 0.88 -11.63
N ILE A 192 7.43 1.88 -10.77
CA ILE A 192 6.49 2.19 -9.70
C ILE A 192 5.37 3.00 -10.33
N LEU A 193 4.21 2.38 -10.50
CA LEU A 193 3.04 2.97 -11.14
C LEU A 193 2.26 3.85 -10.16
N TRP A 194 2.20 3.44 -8.89
CA TRP A 194 1.50 4.18 -7.85
C TRP A 194 2.07 3.85 -6.46
N VAL A 195 2.02 4.84 -5.55
CA VAL A 195 2.34 4.65 -4.12
C VAL A 195 1.44 5.53 -3.26
N GLY A 196 0.87 4.94 -2.22
CA GLY A 196 -0.01 5.60 -1.26
C GLY A 196 -0.34 4.67 -0.10
N ASP A 197 -1.11 5.14 0.87
CA ASP A 197 -1.64 4.33 1.98
C ASP A 197 -3.12 4.07 1.70
N LEU A 198 -3.41 2.98 1.00
CA LEU A 198 -4.73 2.67 0.44
C LEU A 198 -5.72 2.27 1.53
N ASP A 199 -5.22 1.65 2.60
CA ASP A 199 -6.04 1.08 3.67
C ASP A 199 -5.86 1.71 5.06
N ALA A 200 -5.14 2.84 5.13
CA ALA A 200 -4.98 3.68 6.31
C ALA A 200 -4.17 3.03 7.44
N ASP A 201 -3.29 2.06 7.15
CA ASP A 201 -2.42 1.44 8.15
C ASP A 201 -1.15 2.29 8.45
N GLY A 202 -0.91 3.33 7.65
CA GLY A 202 0.20 4.26 7.79
C GLY A 202 1.48 3.83 7.07
N ILE A 203 1.51 2.65 6.47
CA ILE A 203 2.61 2.05 5.72
C ILE A 203 2.34 2.22 4.21
N PRO A 204 3.38 2.39 3.37
CA PRO A 204 3.16 2.49 1.93
C PRO A 204 2.65 1.19 1.32
N ASP A 205 1.60 1.31 0.50
CA ASP A 205 1.13 0.37 -0.50
C ASP A 205 1.61 0.79 -1.89
N MET A 206 1.67 -0.15 -2.83
CA MET A 206 2.29 0.11 -4.14
C MET A 206 1.60 -0.64 -5.28
N ILE A 207 1.54 -0.01 -6.46
CA ILE A 207 1.36 -0.72 -7.72
C ILE A 207 2.68 -0.68 -8.47
N ILE A 208 3.19 -1.85 -8.85
CA ILE A 208 4.47 -2.02 -9.54
C ILE A 208 4.23 -2.73 -10.86
N GLU A 209 4.83 -2.23 -11.94
CA GLU A 209 4.93 -2.92 -13.22
C GLU A 209 5.97 -4.04 -13.11
N MET A 210 5.51 -5.29 -13.19
CA MET A 210 6.29 -6.53 -13.06
C MET A 210 6.61 -7.17 -14.41
N SER A 211 6.34 -6.49 -15.53
CA SER A 211 6.67 -7.04 -16.84
C SER A 211 8.17 -7.17 -17.04
N HIS A 212 8.58 -8.37 -17.48
CA HIS A 212 9.96 -8.65 -17.82
C HIS A 212 10.25 -8.47 -19.33
N LYS A 213 9.24 -8.11 -20.13
CA LYS A 213 9.37 -7.84 -21.58
C LYS A 213 8.61 -6.58 -21.95
N TYR A 214 9.15 -5.82 -22.90
CA TYR A 214 8.54 -4.56 -23.36
C TYR A 214 7.14 -4.74 -24.00
N SER A 215 6.87 -5.92 -24.55
CA SER A 215 5.62 -6.24 -25.27
C SER A 215 4.48 -6.67 -24.36
N TYR A 216 4.67 -6.58 -23.04
CA TYR A 216 3.74 -7.09 -22.04
C TYR A 216 3.68 -6.14 -20.83
N SER A 217 2.55 -6.12 -20.14
CA SER A 217 2.33 -5.36 -18.91
C SER A 217 1.76 -6.32 -17.85
N ALA A 218 2.34 -6.30 -16.66
CA ALA A 218 1.88 -6.97 -15.46
C ALA A 218 1.95 -6.01 -14.26
N PRO A 219 1.04 -5.02 -14.18
CA PRO A 219 0.85 -4.29 -12.95
C PRO A 219 0.51 -5.28 -11.82
N ALA A 220 1.07 -5.05 -10.64
CA ALA A 220 0.85 -5.84 -9.45
C ALA A 220 0.59 -4.92 -8.26
N LEU A 221 -0.45 -5.21 -7.48
CA LEU A 221 -0.83 -4.47 -6.27
C LEU A 221 -0.23 -5.16 -5.04
N PHE A 222 0.51 -4.36 -4.27
CA PHE A 222 1.10 -4.75 -3.01
C PHE A 222 0.46 -3.96 -1.88
N LEU A 223 -0.05 -4.66 -0.86
CA LEU A 223 -0.58 -4.06 0.36
C LEU A 223 0.30 -4.38 1.56
N SER A 224 0.46 -3.39 2.41
CA SER A 224 1.24 -3.47 3.63
C SER A 224 0.47 -4.11 4.79
N SER A 225 -0.83 -3.82 4.92
CA SER A 225 -1.69 -4.40 5.94
C SER A 225 -1.85 -5.92 5.84
N GLN A 226 -1.67 -6.47 4.63
CA GLN A 226 -1.77 -7.89 4.34
C GLN A 226 -0.44 -8.63 4.47
N ALA A 227 0.68 -7.93 4.69
CA ALA A 227 1.98 -8.59 4.71
C ALA A 227 2.16 -9.55 5.88
N ASP A 228 2.79 -10.68 5.59
CA ASP A 228 3.06 -11.73 6.56
C ASP A 228 4.06 -11.25 7.64
N GLU A 229 4.18 -11.97 8.76
CA GLU A 229 5.14 -11.60 9.80
C GLU A 229 6.57 -11.62 9.24
N GLY A 230 7.25 -10.49 9.31
CA GLY A 230 8.62 -10.34 8.80
C GLY A 230 8.70 -9.64 7.46
N ASP A 231 7.56 -9.32 6.83
CA ASP A 231 7.48 -8.61 5.57
C ASP A 231 6.84 -7.21 5.72
N ILE A 232 7.19 -6.29 4.82
CA ILE A 232 6.61 -4.95 4.75
C ILE A 232 5.36 -4.97 3.87
N LEU A 233 5.47 -5.57 2.69
CA LEU A 233 4.45 -5.62 1.64
C LEU A 233 4.09 -7.06 1.28
N LYS A 234 2.85 -7.30 0.84
CA LYS A 234 2.44 -8.55 0.22
C LYS A 234 1.76 -8.27 -1.11
N LEU A 235 2.11 -9.08 -2.10
CA LEU A 235 1.40 -9.13 -3.37
C LEU A 235 -0.01 -9.67 -3.13
N VAL A 236 -1.02 -8.84 -3.40
CA VAL A 236 -2.44 -9.20 -3.17
C VAL A 236 -3.24 -9.28 -4.47
N GLY A 237 -2.70 -8.77 -5.58
CA GLY A 237 -3.36 -8.87 -6.87
C GLY A 237 -2.38 -8.63 -8.01
N GLU A 238 -2.61 -9.31 -9.12
CA GLU A 238 -1.87 -9.15 -10.37
C GLU A 238 -2.85 -8.90 -11.50
N CYS A 239 -2.52 -7.95 -12.37
CA CYS A 239 -3.23 -7.69 -13.61
C CYS A 239 -2.37 -8.17 -14.77
N GLY A 240 -2.23 -9.49 -14.94
CA GLY A 240 -1.48 -10.04 -16.06
C GLY A 240 -2.30 -10.00 -17.36
N SER A 241 -1.76 -9.42 -18.42
CA SER A 241 -2.37 -9.49 -19.76
C SER A 241 -1.53 -10.31 -20.73
N ASP A 242 -1.55 -11.64 -20.60
CA ASP A 242 -0.71 -12.55 -21.41
C ASP A 242 -1.34 -12.84 -22.80
N PHE A 243 -2.26 -11.99 -23.27
CA PHE A 243 -3.32 -12.37 -24.23
C PHE A 243 -4.34 -13.36 -23.64
N GLY A 244 -4.71 -13.15 -22.37
CA GLY A 244 -5.81 -13.84 -21.69
C GLY A 244 -5.90 -13.32 -20.26
N GLY A 245 -6.94 -12.55 -19.97
CA GLY A 245 -7.07 -11.69 -18.79
C GLY A 245 -7.10 -12.39 -17.44
N CYS A 246 -7.26 -11.57 -16.40
CA CYS A 246 -7.47 -11.98 -15.02
C CYS A 246 -8.70 -12.88 -14.83
#